data_AF-A0AAJ1F2Y9-F1
#
_entry.id   AF-A0AAJ1F2Y9-F1
#
_cell.length_a   1.000
_cell.length_b   1.000
_cell.length_c   1.000
_cell.angle_alpha   90.00
_cell.angle_beta   90.00
_cell.angle_gamma   90.00
#
_symmetry.space_group_name_H-M   'P 1'
#
loop_
_entity.id
_entity.type
_entity.pdbx_description
1 polymer ?
#
loop_
_entity_poly.entity_id
_entity_poly.type
_entity_poly.pdbx_seq_one_letter_code
_entity_poly.pdbx_strand_id
1 'polypeptide(L)'
;MATGEVLDTAALIAWPMERMRGGLVVPSQRAELGRISPDREMLLDSIGLEWATPGNAALAQASELATQTGDMAGLSPVDLELLAL
;
A
#
# COMPACT_ATOMS: atom_id res chain seq x y z
N MET A 1 -10.51 6.65 -11.30
CA MET A 1 -9.50 7.51 -10.67
C MET A 1 -9.68 7.31 -9.19
N ALA A 2 -8.59 7.05 -8.47
CA ALA A 2 -8.58 6.71 -7.06
C ALA A 2 -7.89 7.83 -6.25
N THR A 3 -8.06 9.08 -6.68
CA THR A 3 -7.34 10.24 -6.13
C THR A 3 -7.57 10.37 -4.64
N GLY A 4 -6.49 10.24 -3.86
CA GLY A 4 -6.53 10.28 -2.39
C GLY A 4 -7.03 8.99 -1.71
N GLU A 5 -7.30 7.92 -2.46
CA GLU A 5 -7.57 6.59 -1.89
C GLU A 5 -6.25 5.85 -1.66
N VAL A 6 -6.08 5.22 -0.50
CA VAL A 6 -4.97 4.29 -0.24
C VAL A 6 -5.28 2.95 -0.91
N LEU A 7 -4.37 2.48 -1.76
CA LEU A 7 -4.54 1.23 -2.50
C LEU A 7 -3.73 0.11 -1.86
N ASP A 8 -4.40 -0.98 -1.49
CA ASP A 8 -3.74 -2.20 -1.02
C ASP A 8 -3.09 -2.98 -2.17
N THR A 9 -2.24 -3.96 -1.82
CA THR A 9 -1.56 -4.79 -2.81
C THR A 9 -2.56 -5.55 -3.71
N ALA A 10 -3.73 -5.94 -3.17
CA ALA A 10 -4.76 -6.62 -3.94
C ALA A 10 -5.39 -5.71 -5.03
N ALA A 11 -5.64 -4.43 -4.73
CA ALA A 11 -6.07 -3.44 -5.72
C ALA A 11 -5.00 -3.26 -6.80
N LEU A 12 -3.72 -3.17 -6.42
CA LEU A 12 -2.61 -3.07 -7.37
C LEU A 12 -2.49 -4.31 -8.27
N ILE A 13 -3.00 -5.47 -7.85
CA ILE A 13 -3.04 -6.68 -8.68
C ILE A 13 -4.29 -6.73 -9.57
N ALA A 14 -5.46 -6.37 -9.03
CA ALA A 14 -6.74 -6.66 -9.67
C ALA A 14 -7.35 -5.51 -10.46
N TRP A 15 -7.05 -4.25 -10.10
CA TRP A 15 -7.77 -3.11 -10.68
C TRP A 15 -7.28 -2.75 -12.09
N PRO A 16 -8.16 -2.21 -12.96
CA PRO A 16 -7.74 -1.58 -14.21
C PRO A 16 -6.80 -0.40 -13.96
N MET A 17 -5.80 -0.21 -14.83
CA MET A 17 -4.77 0.83 -14.66
C MET A 17 -5.37 2.24 -14.56
N GLU A 18 -6.36 2.53 -15.40
CA GLU A 18 -7.05 3.82 -15.44
C GLU A 18 -7.81 4.12 -14.14
N ARG A 19 -8.23 3.08 -13.40
CA ARG A 19 -8.90 3.24 -12.11
C ARG A 19 -7.92 3.71 -11.04
N MET A 20 -6.71 3.15 -11.04
CA MET A 20 -5.70 3.33 -9.99
C MET A 20 -5.01 4.71 -9.99
N ARG A 21 -5.09 5.46 -11.09
CA ARG A 21 -4.45 6.79 -11.20
C ARG A 21 -4.85 7.72 -10.03
N GLY A 22 -3.84 8.33 -9.41
CA GLY A 22 -3.95 9.21 -8.25
C GLY A 22 -4.06 8.50 -6.89
N GLY A 23 -4.05 7.17 -6.87
CA GLY A 23 -4.08 6.39 -5.63
C GLY A 23 -2.76 6.48 -4.87
N LEU A 24 -2.87 6.54 -3.55
CA LEU A 24 -1.77 6.56 -2.60
C LEU A 24 -1.25 5.13 -2.37
N VAL A 25 0.06 4.97 -2.44
CA VAL A 25 0.76 3.68 -2.29
C VAL A 25 2.07 3.87 -1.54
N VAL A 26 2.56 2.80 -0.91
CA VAL A 26 3.84 2.79 -0.18
C VAL A 26 4.92 2.06 -0.98
N PRO A 27 6.19 2.51 -0.95
CA PRO A 27 7.27 1.88 -1.71
C PRO A 27 7.45 0.39 -1.46
N SER A 28 7.18 -0.09 -0.25
CA SER A 28 7.33 -1.50 0.15
C SER A 28 6.41 -2.44 -0.63
N GLN A 29 5.28 -1.96 -1.16
CA GLN A 29 4.39 -2.73 -2.03
C GLN A 29 5.08 -3.21 -3.31
N ARG A 30 6.12 -2.52 -3.81
CA ARG A 30 6.90 -3.00 -4.97
C ARG A 30 7.58 -4.33 -4.69
N ALA A 31 8.11 -4.52 -3.49
CA ALA A 31 8.77 -5.77 -3.11
C ALA A 31 7.77 -6.92 -2.96
N GLU A 32 6.52 -6.64 -2.59
CA GLU A 32 5.43 -7.63 -2.65
C GLU A 32 5.02 -7.96 -4.08
N LEU A 33 4.78 -6.94 -4.90
CA LEU A 33 4.38 -7.13 -6.29
C LEU A 33 5.46 -7.83 -7.10
N GLY A 34 6.74 -7.51 -6.91
CA GLY A 34 7.85 -8.21 -7.57
C GLY A 34 7.92 -9.70 -7.24
N ARG A 35 7.32 -10.15 -6.12
CA ARG A 35 7.22 -11.57 -5.76
C ARG A 35 5.92 -12.21 -6.26
N ILE A 36 4.80 -11.48 -6.20
CA ILE A 36 3.45 -12.04 -6.41
C ILE A 36 2.96 -11.83 -7.86
N SER A 37 3.26 -10.67 -8.44
CA SER A 37 2.85 -10.29 -9.80
C SER A 37 3.89 -9.38 -10.45
N PRO A 38 5.04 -9.94 -10.92
CA PRO A 38 6.13 -9.17 -11.52
C PRO A 38 5.68 -8.31 -12.70
N ASP A 39 4.77 -8.84 -13.53
CA ASP A 39 4.21 -8.10 -14.67
C ASP A 39 3.46 -6.83 -14.23
N ARG A 40 2.79 -6.86 -13.07
CA ARG A 40 2.11 -5.69 -12.51
C ARG A 40 3.10 -4.69 -11.95
N GLU A 41 4.16 -5.16 -11.30
CA GLU A 41 5.24 -4.30 -10.78
C GLU A 41 5.87 -3.45 -11.89
N MET A 42 6.17 -4.07 -13.04
CA MET A 42 6.77 -3.40 -14.20
C MET A 42 5.91 -2.26 -14.78
N LEU A 43 4.60 -2.29 -14.54
CA LEU A 43 3.66 -1.31 -15.10
C LEU A 43 3.45 -0.10 -14.19
N LEU A 44 3.78 -0.17 -12.89
CA LEU A 44 3.37 0.81 -11.88
C LEU A 44 3.83 2.24 -12.20
N ASP A 45 5.04 2.40 -12.71
CA ASP A 45 5.62 3.70 -13.03
C ASP A 45 4.83 4.47 -14.11
N SER A 46 4.03 3.76 -14.92
CA SER A 46 3.21 4.37 -15.98
C SER A 46 1.80 4.78 -15.55
N ILE A 47 1.34 4.35 -14.37
CA ILE A 47 -0.07 4.42 -13.96
C ILE A 47 -0.41 5.81 -13.38
N GLY A 48 0.59 6.55 -12.88
CA GLY A 48 0.40 7.81 -12.18
C GLY A 48 -0.14 7.62 -10.76
N LEU A 49 0.49 6.71 -10.02
CA LEU A 49 0.27 6.51 -8.59
C LEU A 49 1.01 7.57 -7.77
N GLU A 50 0.50 7.89 -6.58
CA GLU A 50 1.12 8.79 -5.62
C GLU A 50 1.89 7.98 -4.57
N TRP A 51 3.22 7.96 -4.69
CA TRP A 51 4.08 7.24 -3.76
C TRP A 51 4.36 8.06 -2.51
N ALA A 52 3.93 7.56 -1.36
CA ALA A 52 4.08 8.22 -0.07
C ALA A 52 4.79 7.31 0.93
N THR A 53 5.51 7.92 1.87
CA THR A 53 6.11 7.22 3.01
C THR A 53 5.49 7.77 4.29
N PRO A 54 4.84 6.92 5.10
CA PRO A 54 4.23 7.38 6.33
C PRO A 54 5.28 7.90 7.31
N GLY A 55 4.91 8.88 8.13
CA GLY A 55 5.78 9.39 9.18
C GLY A 55 5.91 8.40 10.34
N ASN A 56 7.04 8.46 11.07
CA ASN A 56 7.29 7.59 12.22
C ASN A 56 6.19 7.65 13.30
N ALA A 57 5.59 8.83 13.51
CA ALA A 57 4.50 8.99 14.47
C ALA A 57 3.23 8.23 14.03
N ALA A 58 2.89 8.26 12.74
CA ALA A 58 1.75 7.54 12.19
C ALA A 58 1.98 6.01 12.23
N LEU A 59 3.20 5.56 11.91
CA LEU A 59 3.59 4.15 12.03
C LEU A 59 3.48 3.65 13.48
N ALA A 60 3.96 4.44 14.45
CA ALA A 60 3.84 4.11 15.86
C ALA A 60 2.36 4.00 16.29
N GLN A 61 1.53 4.94 15.84
CA GLN A 61 0.09 4.93 16.12
C GLN A 61 -0.61 3.71 15.50
N ALA A 62 -0.32 3.38 14.23
CA ALA A 62 -0.87 2.20 13.57
C ALA A 62 -0.48 0.90 14.29
N SER A 63 0.79 0.78 14.69
CA SER A 63 1.28 -0.38 15.44
C SER A 63 0.64 -0.51 16.83
N GLU A 64 0.46 0.61 17.53
CA GLU A 64 -0.22 0.63 18.83
C GLU A 64 -1.68 0.18 18.70
N LEU A 65 -2.42 0.71 17.72
CA LEU A 65 -3.81 0.32 17.47
C LEU A 65 -3.92 -1.17 17.11
N ALA A 66 -3.08 -1.67 16.21
CA ALA A 66 -3.03 -3.09 15.85
C ALA A 66 -2.74 -4.00 17.05
N THR A 67 -1.93 -3.54 18.00
CA THR A 67 -1.65 -4.27 19.24
C THR A 67 -2.87 -4.27 20.16
N GLN A 68 -3.57 -3.14 20.28
CA GLN A 68 -4.76 -3.02 21.12
C GLN A 68 -5.96 -3.82 20.60
N THR A 69 -6.14 -3.92 19.28
CA THR A 69 -7.20 -4.74 18.66
C THR A 69 -6.86 -6.22 18.61
N GLY A 70 -5.57 -6.58 18.75
CA GLY A 70 -5.07 -7.94 18.62
C GLY A 70 -4.73 -8.36 17.19
N ASP A 71 -4.84 -7.45 16.22
CA ASP A 71 -4.61 -7.72 14.79
C ASP A 71 -3.13 -7.77 14.40
N MET A 72 -2.22 -7.33 15.29
CA MET A 72 -0.78 -7.24 15.02
C MET A 72 -0.17 -8.55 14.47
N ALA A 73 -0.65 -9.72 14.88
CA ALA A 73 -0.15 -11.01 14.40
C ALA A 73 -0.57 -11.33 12.95
N GLY A 74 -1.63 -10.69 12.45
CA GLY A 74 -2.16 -10.88 11.09
C GLY A 74 -1.72 -9.82 10.09
N LEU A 75 -1.10 -8.72 10.55
CA LEU A 75 -0.65 -7.62 9.69
C LEU A 75 0.80 -7.81 9.27
N SER A 76 1.04 -7.65 7.97
CA SER A 76 2.39 -7.53 7.43
C SER A 76 2.96 -6.12 7.69
N PRO A 77 4.27 -5.92 7.52
CA PRO A 77 4.86 -4.58 7.55
C PRO A 77 4.24 -3.63 6.50
N VAL A 78 3.85 -4.15 5.33
CA VAL A 78 3.20 -3.36 4.27
C VAL A 78 1.82 -2.89 4.72
N ASP A 79 1.05 -3.76 5.38
CA ASP A 79 -0.27 -3.38 5.90
C ASP A 79 -0.16 -2.27 6.93
N LEU A 80 0.85 -2.32 7.81
CA LEU A 80 1.11 -1.25 8.78
C LEU A 80 1.52 0.08 8.11
N GLU A 81 2.31 0.03 7.04
CA GLU A 81 2.65 1.23 6.28
C GLU A 81 1.43 1.84 5.59
N LEU A 82 0.54 1.01 5.03
CA LEU A 82 -0.71 1.45 4.40
C LEU A 82 -1.70 2.05 5.40
N LEU A 83 -1.84 1.45 6.59
CA LEU A 83 -2.65 1.98 7.69
C LEU A 83 -2.12 3.31 8.24
N ALA A 84 -0.84 3.61 8.02
CA ALA A 84 -0.17 4.81 8.52
C ALA A 84 -0.10 5.96 7.49
N LEU A 85 -0.61 5.77 6.28
CA LEU A 85 -0.84 6.84 5.29
C LEU A 85 -2.11 7.62 5.61
#